data_AF-A0A3P8VQJ0-F1
#
_entry.id   AF-A0A3P8VQJ0-F1
#
_cell.length_a   1.000
_cell.length_b   1.000
_cell.length_c   1.000
_cell.angle_alpha   90.00
_cell.angle_beta   90.00
_cell.angle_gamma   90.00
#
_symmetry.space_group_name_H-M   'P 1'
#
loop_
_entity.id
_entity.type
_entity.pdbx_description
1 polymer ?
#
loop_
_entity_poly.entity_id
_entity_poly.type
_entity_poly.pdbx_seq_one_letter_code
_entity_poly.pdbx_strand_id
1 'polypeptide(L)'
;MFQLHLTCKDCKVVRCQFSTFEQCQEWLKRLSVVVRPPSRLEDLFSFAFHAWCMEVYAGEKEQHGELCRPGEHVISWFKNEVERMSFDTQNAWRMSDINSKLCPSYPQQLLVPACITDKELENVAAFRSWKRFPAVVYRHISTGAVIARCGQPEVSWWGWRNADDEHLVQSIAKACAVNSSPHKHVQNSSYTNGSDLPDTEFGESSLPQPTQHPYTQTHLLILDARSYAAAVANRAKGGGCECPEYYPNCEVVFMGMANIHSIRKSFQSLSFLCTQMPDPANWLSALESTKWLQHLSLLLKAALLVVNAVDRDHRPVLVHCSDGWDRTPQIVALSKLLLDPYYRTVEKYLTE
;
A
#
# COMPACT_ATOMS: atom_id res chain seq x y z
N MET A 1 -32.11 9.66 40.12
CA MET A 1 -31.51 8.67 39.21
C MET A 1 -30.33 9.31 38.54
N PHE A 2 -29.15 8.70 38.63
CA PHE A 2 -27.91 9.22 38.05
C PHE A 2 -27.54 8.36 36.84
N GLN A 3 -26.85 8.94 35.85
CA GLN A 3 -26.53 8.25 34.61
C GLN A 3 -25.08 8.48 34.19
N LEU A 4 -24.46 7.42 33.65
CA LEU A 4 -23.18 7.47 32.96
C LEU A 4 -23.38 7.04 31.51
N HIS A 5 -22.99 7.88 30.56
CA HIS A 5 -23.05 7.57 29.13
C HIS A 5 -21.64 7.26 28.63
N LEU A 6 -21.46 6.08 28.05
CA LEU A 6 -20.18 5.60 27.52
C LEU A 6 -20.27 5.54 25.99
N THR A 7 -19.56 6.45 25.32
CA THR A 7 -19.46 6.46 23.85
C THR A 7 -18.30 5.57 23.42
N CYS A 8 -18.61 4.49 22.72
CA CYS A 8 -17.66 3.47 22.31
C CYS A 8 -17.10 3.74 20.90
N LYS A 9 -15.94 3.13 20.58
CA LYS A 9 -15.27 3.31 19.28
C LYS A 9 -16.02 2.66 18.10
N ASP A 10 -16.92 1.73 18.39
CA ASP A 10 -17.78 0.99 17.45
C ASP A 10 -19.16 1.65 17.26
N CYS A 11 -19.23 2.97 17.42
CA CYS A 11 -20.44 3.82 17.34
C CYS A 11 -21.53 3.54 18.37
N LYS A 12 -21.36 2.59 19.31
CA LYS A 12 -22.35 2.31 20.35
C LYS A 12 -22.30 3.36 21.47
N VAL A 13 -23.45 3.60 22.11
CA VAL A 13 -23.56 4.40 23.33
C VAL A 13 -24.22 3.56 24.42
N VAL A 14 -23.46 3.16 25.44
CA VAL A 14 -23.98 2.43 26.60
C VAL A 14 -24.42 3.42 27.66
N ARG A 15 -25.66 3.29 28.17
CA ARG A 15 -26.22 4.17 29.21
C ARG A 15 -26.42 3.38 30.49
N CYS A 16 -25.52 3.56 31.47
CA CYS A 16 -25.64 2.96 32.79
C CYS A 16 -26.47 3.86 33.71
N GLN A 17 -27.40 3.28 34.46
CA GLN A 17 -28.20 3.99 35.48
C GLN A 17 -27.75 3.58 36.88
N PHE A 18 -27.70 4.54 37.81
CA PHE A 18 -27.33 4.33 39.20
C PHE A 18 -28.37 4.93 40.15
N SER A 19 -28.55 4.26 41.29
CA SER A 19 -29.49 4.70 42.33
C SER A 19 -28.97 5.94 43.06
N THR A 20 -27.67 6.02 43.34
CA THR A 20 -27.02 7.15 44.04
C THR A 20 -25.94 7.83 43.19
N PHE A 21 -25.54 9.03 43.59
CA PHE A 21 -24.53 9.83 42.90
C PHE A 21 -23.13 9.24 43.07
N GLU A 22 -22.85 8.73 44.27
CA GLU A 22 -21.55 8.21 44.71
C GLU A 22 -21.19 6.96 43.89
N GLN A 23 -22.17 6.07 43.64
CA GLN A 23 -22.00 4.93 42.74
C GLN A 23 -21.64 5.38 41.31
N CYS A 24 -22.35 6.38 40.78
CA CYS A 24 -22.11 6.91 39.44
C CYS A 24 -20.71 7.55 39.33
N GLN A 25 -20.28 8.29 40.36
CA GLN A 25 -18.97 8.94 40.42
C GLN A 25 -17.82 7.93 40.56
N GLU A 26 -17.96 6.90 41.39
CA GLU A 26 -16.94 5.86 41.54
C GLU A 26 -16.80 5.00 40.27
N TRP A 27 -17.89 4.69 39.56
CA TRP A 27 -17.81 4.03 38.26
C TRP A 27 -17.19 4.92 37.17
N LEU A 28 -17.55 6.21 37.12
CA LEU A 28 -16.89 7.19 36.24
C LEU A 28 -15.39 7.25 36.51
N LYS A 29 -14.97 7.30 37.78
CA LYS A 29 -13.57 7.31 38.22
C LYS A 29 -12.83 6.04 37.80
N ARG A 30 -13.38 4.85 38.06
CA ARG A 30 -12.79 3.56 37.65
C ARG A 30 -12.59 3.47 36.15
N LEU A 31 -13.62 3.75 35.37
CA LEU A 31 -13.54 3.71 33.92
C LEU A 31 -12.56 4.78 33.40
N SER A 32 -12.57 5.97 33.98
CA SER A 32 -11.61 7.06 33.67
C SER A 32 -10.16 6.78 34.07
N VAL A 33 -9.87 5.70 34.78
CA VAL A 33 -8.50 5.15 34.94
C VAL A 33 -8.22 4.15 33.82
N VAL A 34 -9.10 3.17 33.61
CA VAL A 34 -8.90 2.05 32.67
C VAL A 34 -8.89 2.48 31.18
N VAL A 35 -9.63 3.53 30.79
CA VAL A 35 -9.65 3.99 29.38
C VAL A 35 -8.49 4.91 28.99
N ARG A 36 -7.57 5.23 29.92
CA ARG A 36 -6.38 6.03 29.60
C ARG A 36 -5.40 5.17 28.78
N PRO A 37 -4.67 5.75 27.81
CA PRO A 37 -3.49 5.10 27.27
C PRO A 37 -2.53 4.76 28.41
N PRO A 38 -2.03 3.52 28.51
CA PRO A 38 -1.06 3.17 29.55
C PRO A 38 0.27 3.90 29.33
N SER A 39 1.02 4.09 30.42
CA SER A 39 2.34 4.73 30.41
C SER A 39 3.45 3.88 29.81
N ARG A 40 3.24 2.57 29.69
CA ARG A 40 4.20 1.59 29.15
C ARG A 40 3.46 0.59 28.27
N LEU A 41 4.18 -0.15 27.41
CA LEU A 41 3.55 -1.11 26.51
C LEU A 41 3.10 -2.37 27.26
N GLU A 42 3.92 -2.84 28.19
CA GLU A 42 3.66 -4.02 29.03
C GLU A 42 2.41 -3.88 29.93
N ASP A 43 1.92 -2.66 30.16
CA ASP A 43 0.68 -2.37 30.88
C ASP A 43 -0.58 -2.57 30.00
N LEU A 44 -0.45 -2.89 28.71
CA LEU A 44 -1.58 -3.23 27.83
C LEU A 44 -2.15 -4.61 28.16
N PHE A 45 -3.48 -4.72 28.14
CA PHE A 45 -4.22 -5.98 28.38
C PHE A 45 -3.74 -7.16 27.52
N SER A 46 -3.20 -6.91 26.32
CA SER A 46 -2.62 -7.93 25.44
C SER A 46 -1.50 -8.74 26.10
N PHE A 47 -0.67 -8.13 26.96
CA PHE A 47 0.42 -8.84 27.65
C PHE A 47 -0.12 -9.73 28.77
N ALA A 48 -1.05 -9.23 29.58
CA ALA A 48 -1.73 -10.01 30.62
C ALA A 48 -2.55 -11.18 30.02
N PHE A 49 -3.25 -10.93 28.91
CA PHE A 49 -3.99 -11.96 28.18
C PHE A 49 -3.05 -13.01 27.54
N HIS A 50 -1.93 -12.59 26.96
CA HIS A 50 -0.93 -13.53 26.44
C HIS A 50 -0.35 -14.42 27.55
N ALA A 51 0.01 -13.85 28.70
CA ALA A 51 0.49 -14.63 29.85
C ALA A 51 -0.54 -15.67 30.31
N TRP A 52 -1.81 -15.27 30.48
CA TRP A 52 -2.90 -16.17 30.82
C TRP A 52 -3.11 -17.29 29.78
N CYS A 53 -3.07 -16.97 28.49
CA CYS A 53 -3.14 -17.98 27.42
C CYS A 53 -1.94 -18.94 27.47
N MET A 54 -0.73 -18.47 27.75
CA MET A 54 0.46 -19.31 27.88
C MET A 54 0.42 -20.24 29.10
N GLU A 55 -0.26 -19.84 30.18
CA GLU A 55 -0.53 -20.69 31.35
C GLU A 55 -1.60 -21.75 31.06
N VAL A 56 -2.73 -21.35 30.46
CA VAL A 56 -3.88 -22.24 30.19
C VAL A 56 -3.60 -23.24 29.07
N TYR A 57 -2.98 -22.80 27.97
CA TYR A 57 -2.71 -23.61 26.78
C TYR A 57 -1.26 -24.11 26.72
N ALA A 58 -0.60 -24.30 27.87
CA ALA A 58 0.80 -24.67 27.98
C ALA A 58 1.20 -25.97 27.22
N GLY A 59 0.23 -26.83 26.88
CA GLY A 59 0.40 -28.02 26.05
C GLY A 59 0.12 -27.84 24.55
N GLU A 60 -0.69 -26.87 24.15
CA GLU A 60 -1.18 -26.69 22.75
C GLU A 60 -0.34 -25.65 21.99
N LYS A 61 0.99 -25.87 21.97
CA LYS A 61 1.99 -24.82 21.68
C LYS A 61 2.04 -24.25 20.26
N GLU A 62 1.38 -24.85 19.28
CA GLU A 62 1.68 -24.59 17.86
C GLU A 62 0.79 -23.48 17.25
N GLN A 63 -0.54 -23.63 17.27
CA GLN A 63 -1.45 -22.86 16.38
C GLN A 63 -1.58 -21.35 16.65
N HIS A 64 -1.08 -20.81 17.76
CA HIS A 64 -1.08 -19.36 18.04
C HIS A 64 0.32 -18.77 18.21
N GLY A 65 1.37 -19.59 18.20
CA GLY A 65 2.75 -19.13 18.34
C GLY A 65 3.31 -18.48 17.07
N GLU A 66 2.84 -18.92 15.90
CA GLU A 66 3.38 -18.50 14.60
C GLU A 66 2.84 -17.14 14.14
N LEU A 67 1.58 -16.82 14.44
CA LEU A 67 0.89 -15.59 13.99
C LEU A 67 1.40 -14.29 14.64
N CYS A 68 2.19 -14.38 15.73
CA CYS A 68 2.46 -13.23 16.61
C CYS A 68 3.94 -13.06 17.01
N ARG A 69 4.86 -13.89 16.52
CA ARG A 69 6.30 -13.69 16.75
C ARG A 69 6.91 -12.90 15.58
N PRO A 70 7.89 -12.02 15.80
CA PRO A 70 8.80 -11.62 14.73
C PRO A 70 9.86 -12.72 14.53
N GLY A 71 10.10 -13.18 13.30
CA GLY A 71 11.07 -14.24 13.05
C GLY A 71 11.18 -14.67 11.58
N GLU A 72 11.79 -15.83 11.35
CA GLU A 72 12.09 -16.36 10.01
C GLU A 72 10.87 -16.44 9.09
N HIS A 73 9.68 -16.73 9.63
CA HIS A 73 8.45 -16.79 8.84
C HIS A 73 8.05 -15.44 8.21
N VAL A 74 8.47 -14.29 8.76
CA VAL A 74 8.23 -12.97 8.14
C VAL A 74 9.17 -12.78 6.93
N ILE A 75 10.42 -13.22 7.06
CA ILE A 75 11.44 -13.15 6.03
C ILE A 75 11.14 -14.17 4.91
N SER A 76 10.70 -15.38 5.25
CA SER A 76 10.25 -16.36 4.27
C SER A 76 8.93 -15.96 3.63
N TRP A 77 7.96 -15.39 4.36
CA TRP A 77 6.74 -14.82 3.76
C TRP A 77 7.09 -13.77 2.69
N PHE A 78 8.03 -12.85 2.97
CA PHE A 78 8.44 -11.85 1.97
C PHE A 78 9.08 -12.48 0.74
N LYS A 79 9.98 -13.47 0.90
CA LYS A 79 10.58 -14.22 -0.22
C LYS A 79 9.53 -15.00 -1.02
N ASN A 80 8.70 -15.78 -0.34
CA ASN A 80 7.62 -16.56 -0.94
C ASN A 80 6.65 -15.67 -1.73
N GLU A 81 6.37 -14.46 -1.24
CA GLU A 81 5.47 -13.51 -1.88
C GLU A 81 6.11 -12.81 -3.09
N VAL A 82 7.43 -12.57 -3.07
CA VAL A 82 8.23 -12.13 -4.23
C VAL A 82 8.29 -13.22 -5.31
N GLU A 83 8.48 -14.48 -4.92
CA GLU A 83 8.45 -15.64 -5.82
C GLU A 83 7.05 -15.86 -6.41
N ARG A 84 5.99 -15.81 -5.59
CA ARG A 84 4.59 -15.93 -6.01
C ARG A 84 4.20 -14.88 -7.07
N MET A 85 4.64 -13.63 -6.89
CA MET A 85 4.42 -12.56 -7.86
C MET A 85 5.35 -12.61 -9.09
N SER A 86 6.22 -13.62 -9.17
CA SER A 86 7.11 -13.89 -10.30
C SER A 86 8.00 -12.69 -10.66
N PHE A 87 8.63 -12.09 -9.65
CA PHE A 87 9.67 -11.10 -9.89
C PHE A 87 10.96 -11.77 -10.37
N ASP A 88 11.52 -11.30 -11.49
CA ASP A 88 12.90 -11.63 -11.88
C ASP A 88 13.88 -10.92 -10.93
N THR A 89 14.33 -11.66 -9.92
CA THR A 89 15.33 -11.25 -8.93
C THR A 89 16.79 -11.48 -9.38
N GLN A 90 17.01 -11.93 -10.62
CA GLN A 90 18.33 -12.15 -11.20
C GLN A 90 18.76 -10.98 -12.09
N ASN A 91 17.81 -10.35 -12.81
CA ASN A 91 18.12 -9.28 -13.79
C ASN A 91 17.42 -7.95 -13.51
N ALA A 92 16.11 -7.96 -13.24
CA ALA A 92 15.29 -6.73 -13.23
C ALA A 92 15.09 -6.12 -11.84
N TRP A 93 14.97 -6.97 -10.82
CA TRP A 93 14.66 -6.58 -9.44
C TRP A 93 15.70 -7.12 -8.46
N ARG A 94 15.84 -6.49 -7.29
CA ARG A 94 16.58 -7.05 -6.17
C ARG A 94 15.84 -6.82 -4.86
N MET A 95 16.01 -7.75 -3.93
CA MET A 95 15.74 -7.49 -2.53
C MET A 95 16.90 -6.66 -1.96
N SER A 96 16.59 -5.64 -1.16
CA SER A 96 17.57 -4.87 -0.41
C SER A 96 17.34 -5.05 1.10
N ASP A 97 18.41 -5.41 1.80
CA ASP A 97 18.51 -5.49 3.26
C ASP A 97 18.97 -4.18 3.91
N ILE A 98 19.03 -3.08 3.14
CA ILE A 98 19.48 -1.75 3.62
C ILE A 98 18.67 -1.26 4.83
N ASN A 99 17.40 -1.67 4.95
CA ASN A 99 16.49 -1.16 5.97
C ASN A 99 16.63 -1.83 7.34
N SER A 100 17.88 -2.07 7.76
CA SER A 100 18.19 -2.38 9.17
C SER A 100 17.73 -1.27 10.12
N LYS A 101 17.95 0.01 9.76
CA LYS A 101 17.54 1.21 10.52
C LYS A 101 17.23 2.45 9.66
N LEU A 102 17.25 2.36 8.33
CA LEU A 102 17.19 3.54 7.44
C LEU A 102 15.85 4.28 7.55
N CYS A 103 14.73 3.57 7.43
CA CYS A 103 13.36 4.02 7.65
C CYS A 103 12.70 3.14 8.73
N PRO A 104 12.57 3.62 9.99
CA PRO A 104 11.98 2.86 11.11
C PRO A 104 10.50 2.50 10.97
N SER A 105 9.86 2.81 9.83
CA SER A 105 8.43 2.60 9.56
C SER A 105 8.18 1.87 8.23
N TYR A 106 9.20 1.18 7.73
CA TYR A 106 9.21 0.24 6.60
C TYR A 106 9.67 -1.15 7.09
N PRO A 107 9.33 -2.24 6.38
CA PRO A 107 9.85 -3.58 6.68
C PRO A 107 11.37 -3.65 6.48
N GLN A 108 12.00 -4.67 7.08
CA GLN A 108 13.47 -4.86 7.03
C GLN A 108 14.00 -5.12 5.62
N GLN A 109 13.24 -5.87 4.81
CA GLN A 109 13.54 -6.14 3.41
C GLN A 109 12.61 -5.35 2.50
N LEU A 110 13.15 -4.82 1.39
CA LEU A 110 12.42 -3.99 0.43
C LEU A 110 12.76 -4.42 -1.00
N LEU A 111 11.80 -4.32 -1.92
CA LEU A 111 11.99 -4.67 -3.33
C LEU A 111 12.18 -3.42 -4.20
N VAL A 112 13.28 -3.39 -4.94
CA VAL A 112 13.73 -2.25 -5.77
C VAL A 112 14.29 -2.75 -7.11
N PRO A 113 14.44 -1.90 -8.15
CA PRO A 113 15.11 -2.29 -9.39
C PRO A 113 16.55 -2.72 -9.14
N ALA A 114 17.02 -3.77 -9.83
CA ALA A 114 18.35 -4.35 -9.62
C ALA A 114 19.50 -3.35 -9.85
N CYS A 115 19.31 -2.40 -10.77
CA CYS A 115 20.30 -1.40 -11.13
C CYS A 115 20.46 -0.25 -10.11
N ILE A 116 19.56 -0.11 -9.14
CA ILE A 116 19.65 0.96 -8.13
C ILE A 116 20.51 0.46 -6.96
N THR A 117 21.59 1.17 -6.65
CA THR A 117 22.50 0.85 -5.54
C THR A 117 21.90 1.21 -4.18
N ASP A 118 22.38 0.58 -3.12
CA ASP A 118 21.98 0.97 -1.75
C ASP A 118 22.42 2.41 -1.40
N LYS A 119 23.49 2.93 -2.03
CA LYS A 119 23.93 4.33 -1.82
C LYS A 119 22.94 5.35 -2.37
N GLU A 120 22.34 5.08 -3.54
CA GLU A 120 21.22 5.84 -4.08
C GLU A 120 20.02 5.77 -3.12
N LEU A 121 19.66 4.59 -2.60
CA LEU A 121 18.55 4.45 -1.65
C LEU A 121 18.74 5.29 -0.37
N GLU A 122 19.96 5.44 0.16
CA GLU A 122 20.22 6.38 1.26
C GLU A 122 19.92 7.83 0.88
N ASN A 123 20.33 8.25 -0.32
CA ASN A 123 20.15 9.62 -0.81
C ASN A 123 18.67 9.91 -1.11
N VAL A 124 17.95 8.94 -1.67
CA VAL A 124 16.49 9.02 -1.88
C VAL A 124 15.75 9.03 -0.55
N ALA A 125 16.15 8.19 0.41
CA ALA A 125 15.60 8.21 1.76
C ALA A 125 15.80 9.58 2.43
N ALA A 126 16.90 10.28 2.18
CA ALA A 126 17.10 11.65 2.68
C ALA A 126 16.19 12.70 2.01
N PHE A 127 15.61 12.41 0.85
CA PHE A 127 14.70 13.31 0.10
C PHE A 127 13.21 12.92 0.19
N ARG A 128 12.88 11.73 0.69
CA ARG A 128 11.50 11.23 0.80
C ARG A 128 11.02 11.29 2.24
N SER A 129 9.83 11.85 2.45
CA SER A 129 9.33 12.16 3.78
C SER A 129 9.22 10.93 4.68
N TRP A 130 9.63 11.06 5.95
CA TRP A 130 9.85 9.95 6.91
C TRP A 130 10.82 8.86 6.42
N LYS A 131 11.71 9.18 5.47
CA LYS A 131 12.64 8.27 4.79
C LYS A 131 11.98 7.17 3.96
N ARG A 132 10.73 7.39 3.54
CA ARG A 132 9.91 6.41 2.83
C ARG A 132 10.08 6.50 1.32
N PHE A 133 11.21 6.00 0.84
CA PHE A 133 11.53 5.95 -0.58
C PHE A 133 10.60 5.02 -1.39
N PRO A 134 10.49 5.21 -2.72
CA PRO A 134 9.77 4.29 -3.61
C PRO A 134 10.22 2.82 -3.46
N ALA A 135 9.33 1.98 -2.95
CA ALA A 135 9.53 0.53 -2.84
C ALA A 135 8.36 -0.22 -3.48
N VAL A 136 8.63 -1.30 -4.19
CA VAL A 136 7.62 -2.12 -4.86
C VAL A 136 6.96 -3.08 -3.86
N VAL A 137 5.63 -3.21 -3.97
CA VAL A 137 4.78 -3.98 -3.03
C VAL A 137 3.74 -4.86 -3.74
N TYR A 138 3.66 -4.82 -5.06
CA TYR A 138 2.88 -5.74 -5.88
C TYR A 138 3.42 -5.81 -7.32
N ARG A 139 3.32 -6.97 -7.98
CA ARG A 139 3.46 -7.14 -9.43
C ARG A 139 2.30 -7.96 -9.98
N HIS A 140 1.72 -7.49 -11.06
CA HIS A 140 0.70 -8.23 -11.80
C HIS A 140 1.37 -9.25 -12.71
N ILE A 141 1.07 -10.53 -12.51
CA ILE A 141 1.86 -11.64 -13.07
C ILE A 141 1.83 -11.66 -14.61
N SER A 142 0.67 -11.36 -15.20
CA SER A 142 0.42 -11.40 -16.65
C SER A 142 0.92 -10.18 -17.42
N THR A 143 0.87 -8.98 -16.83
CA THR A 143 1.24 -7.72 -17.51
C THR A 143 2.64 -7.22 -17.13
N GLY A 144 3.21 -7.73 -16.04
CA GLY A 144 4.50 -7.32 -15.50
C GLY A 144 4.52 -5.96 -14.79
N ALA A 145 3.42 -5.20 -14.88
CA ALA A 145 3.26 -3.91 -14.22
C ALA A 145 3.25 -4.04 -12.68
N VAL A 146 3.78 -3.03 -12.00
CA VAL A 146 3.97 -3.03 -10.55
C VAL A 146 3.23 -1.91 -9.83
N ILE A 147 2.92 -2.12 -8.55
CA ILE A 147 2.52 -1.06 -7.63
C ILE A 147 3.68 -0.82 -6.66
N ALA A 148 4.16 0.42 -6.63
CA ALA A 148 5.12 0.95 -5.68
C ALA A 148 4.46 1.92 -4.71
N ARG A 149 5.07 2.14 -3.54
CA ARG A 149 4.62 3.11 -2.54
C ARG A 149 5.76 3.94 -1.96
N CYS A 150 5.44 5.18 -1.55
CA CYS A 150 6.39 6.09 -0.88
C CYS A 150 5.68 7.14 0.00
N GLY A 151 6.48 7.95 0.69
CA GLY A 151 6.10 9.29 1.13
C GLY A 151 6.28 10.33 0.01
N GLN A 152 5.81 11.55 0.24
CA GLN A 152 6.06 12.69 -0.66
C GLN A 152 7.56 12.99 -0.81
N PRO A 153 8.00 13.57 -1.94
CA PRO A 153 9.33 14.16 -2.06
C PRO A 153 9.41 15.49 -1.28
N GLU A 154 10.56 15.78 -0.66
CA GLU A 154 10.81 16.99 0.13
C GLU A 154 11.38 18.13 -0.72
N VAL A 155 10.64 18.43 -1.80
CA VAL A 155 10.91 19.51 -2.78
C VAL A 155 11.01 20.88 -2.11
N SER A 156 10.25 21.11 -1.04
CA SER A 156 10.14 22.39 -0.34
C SER A 156 9.74 23.57 -1.25
N TRP A 157 9.61 24.76 -0.69
CA TRP A 157 9.30 25.95 -1.49
C TRP A 157 10.42 26.26 -2.50
N TRP A 158 11.68 26.03 -2.10
CA TRP A 158 12.89 26.19 -2.93
C TRP A 158 12.89 25.41 -4.25
N GLY A 159 12.15 24.30 -4.38
CA GLY A 159 12.20 23.48 -5.59
C GLY A 159 13.38 22.51 -5.64
N TRP A 160 13.77 21.95 -4.49
CA TRP A 160 14.79 20.92 -4.38
C TRP A 160 14.46 19.69 -5.23
N ARG A 161 15.52 19.08 -5.75
CA ARG A 161 15.51 17.89 -6.60
C ARG A 161 16.48 16.86 -6.06
N ASN A 162 16.30 15.61 -6.45
CA ASN A 162 17.20 14.52 -6.12
C ASN A 162 17.33 13.61 -7.35
N ALA A 163 18.51 13.60 -7.97
CA ALA A 163 18.76 12.85 -9.19
C ALA A 163 18.61 11.32 -8.99
N ASP A 164 18.87 10.83 -7.78
CA ASP A 164 18.75 9.41 -7.45
C ASP A 164 17.27 9.00 -7.29
N ASP A 165 16.39 9.92 -6.86
CA ASP A 165 14.93 9.69 -6.79
C ASP A 165 14.31 9.73 -8.20
N GLU A 166 14.71 10.71 -9.01
CA GLU A 166 14.39 10.78 -10.43
C GLU A 166 14.87 9.50 -11.16
N HIS A 167 16.06 8.99 -10.84
CA HIS A 167 16.60 7.75 -11.38
C HIS A 167 15.85 6.50 -10.90
N LEU A 168 15.55 6.39 -9.59
CA LEU A 168 14.79 5.27 -9.01
C LEU A 168 13.39 5.16 -9.61
N VAL A 169 12.65 6.27 -9.69
CA VAL A 169 11.28 6.28 -10.26
C VAL A 169 11.30 5.87 -11.73
N GLN A 170 12.25 6.37 -12.53
CA GLN A 170 12.42 5.90 -13.91
C GLN A 170 12.83 4.42 -13.99
N SER A 171 13.65 3.93 -13.07
CA SER A 171 14.14 2.55 -13.07
C SER A 171 13.08 1.54 -12.67
N ILE A 172 12.09 1.91 -11.84
CA ILE A 172 10.89 1.11 -11.60
C ILE A 172 10.13 0.86 -12.91
N ALA A 173 9.99 1.89 -13.77
CA ALA A 173 9.34 1.73 -15.07
C ALA A 173 10.16 0.85 -16.02
N LYS A 174 11.48 1.07 -16.12
CA LYS A 174 12.39 0.26 -16.96
C LYS A 174 12.38 -1.22 -16.57
N ALA A 175 12.41 -1.53 -15.27
CA ALA A 175 12.42 -2.91 -14.76
C ALA A 175 11.10 -3.69 -15.02
N CYS A 176 9.99 -2.99 -15.28
CA CYS A 176 8.76 -3.64 -15.74
C CYS A 176 8.90 -4.16 -17.18
N ALA A 177 9.46 -3.33 -18.07
CA ALA A 177 9.57 -3.62 -19.51
C ALA A 177 10.53 -4.78 -19.84
N VAL A 178 11.58 -4.98 -19.03
CA VAL A 178 12.50 -6.14 -19.17
C VAL A 178 11.73 -7.46 -19.11
N ASN A 179 10.73 -7.55 -18.22
CA ASN A 179 9.99 -8.78 -17.95
C ASN A 179 8.78 -8.99 -18.89
N SER A 180 8.60 -8.16 -19.91
CA SER A 180 7.53 -8.28 -20.91
C SER A 180 7.89 -9.21 -22.08
N SER A 181 9.12 -9.73 -22.13
CA SER A 181 9.49 -10.78 -23.10
C SER A 181 8.80 -12.09 -22.72
N PRO A 182 7.95 -12.69 -23.57
CA PRO A 182 7.23 -13.91 -23.22
C PRO A 182 8.21 -15.07 -23.07
N HIS A 183 8.08 -15.83 -21.98
CA HIS A 183 8.70 -17.15 -21.87
C HIS A 183 8.27 -17.99 -23.06
N LYS A 184 9.21 -18.29 -23.98
CA LYS A 184 8.97 -19.25 -25.06
C LYS A 184 8.65 -20.59 -24.44
N HIS A 185 7.39 -20.98 -24.49
CA HIS A 185 6.94 -22.28 -23.99
C HIS A 185 7.55 -23.36 -24.88
N VAL A 186 8.64 -23.99 -24.44
CA VAL A 186 9.34 -25.03 -25.21
C VAL A 186 8.50 -26.31 -25.21
N GLN A 187 7.55 -26.39 -26.14
CA GLN A 187 6.91 -27.65 -26.51
C GLN A 187 7.90 -28.47 -27.33
N ASN A 188 8.65 -29.33 -26.64
CA ASN A 188 9.50 -30.32 -27.28
C ASN A 188 8.67 -31.55 -27.66
N SER A 189 8.74 -31.95 -28.94
CA SER A 189 8.37 -33.28 -29.49
C SER A 189 6.89 -33.73 -29.39
N SER A 190 6.36 -34.55 -30.31
CA SER A 190 6.72 -34.82 -31.71
C SER A 190 5.67 -35.75 -32.34
N TYR A 191 5.18 -35.44 -33.55
CA TYR A 191 4.61 -36.43 -34.46
C TYR A 191 4.96 -36.09 -35.91
N THR A 192 5.22 -37.12 -36.71
CA THR A 192 5.75 -37.03 -38.08
C THR A 192 4.72 -37.44 -39.14
N ASN A 193 5.06 -37.15 -40.41
CA ASN A 193 4.42 -37.50 -41.70
C ASN A 193 3.79 -36.26 -42.38
N GLY A 194 4.07 -35.96 -43.65
CA GLY A 194 5.06 -36.55 -44.57
C GLY A 194 5.11 -35.82 -45.92
N SER A 195 6.18 -36.05 -46.69
CA SER A 195 6.36 -35.83 -48.16
C SER A 195 5.54 -34.74 -48.87
N ASP A 196 6.21 -33.70 -49.41
CA ASP A 196 6.49 -33.59 -50.86
C ASP A 196 7.44 -32.42 -51.22
N LEU A 197 7.95 -32.41 -52.46
CA LEU A 197 8.99 -31.54 -53.05
C LEU A 197 8.80 -31.50 -54.60
N PRO A 198 9.46 -30.62 -55.39
CA PRO A 198 10.27 -29.43 -55.09
C PRO A 198 9.63 -28.18 -55.80
N ASP A 199 10.24 -27.07 -56.27
CA ASP A 199 11.61 -26.49 -56.24
C ASP A 199 11.53 -24.95 -56.47
N THR A 200 12.64 -24.21 -56.28
CA THR A 200 13.23 -23.20 -57.21
C THR A 200 14.31 -22.32 -56.54
N GLU A 201 15.53 -22.45 -57.05
CA GLU A 201 16.64 -21.48 -57.20
C GLU A 201 16.79 -20.19 -56.34
N PHE A 202 17.97 -20.12 -55.71
CA PHE A 202 18.88 -18.96 -55.51
C PHE A 202 18.38 -17.61 -54.94
N GLY A 203 18.97 -17.25 -53.79
CA GLY A 203 19.08 -15.88 -53.27
C GLY A 203 20.27 -15.76 -52.29
N GLU A 204 21.00 -14.65 -52.30
CA GLU A 204 22.26 -14.49 -51.55
C GLU A 204 22.09 -14.21 -50.05
N SER A 205 23.19 -14.39 -49.31
CA SER A 205 23.23 -14.25 -47.86
C SER A 205 23.13 -12.80 -47.36
N SER A 206 22.20 -12.56 -46.44
CA SER A 206 22.27 -11.42 -45.53
C SER A 206 21.96 -11.89 -44.11
N LEU A 207 22.91 -11.66 -43.20
CA LEU A 207 22.71 -11.93 -41.77
C LEU A 207 21.61 -10.99 -41.24
N PRO A 208 20.59 -11.48 -40.51
CA PRO A 208 19.64 -10.59 -39.85
C PRO A 208 20.38 -9.80 -38.76
N GLN A 209 20.59 -8.50 -39.00
CA GLN A 209 20.94 -7.60 -37.91
C GLN A 209 19.79 -7.62 -36.90
N PRO A 210 20.05 -7.65 -35.58
CA PRO A 210 18.99 -7.61 -34.58
C PRO A 210 18.29 -6.25 -34.66
N THR A 211 17.11 -6.23 -35.26
CA THR A 211 16.27 -5.03 -35.35
C THR A 211 15.94 -4.56 -33.95
N GLN A 212 16.50 -3.41 -33.55
CA GLN A 212 16.15 -2.75 -32.31
C GLN A 212 14.68 -2.33 -32.39
N HIS A 213 13.79 -3.14 -31.83
CA HIS A 213 12.42 -2.71 -31.59
C HIS A 213 12.47 -1.42 -30.74
N PRO A 214 11.81 -0.33 -31.16
CA PRO A 214 11.79 0.87 -30.35
C PRO A 214 11.06 0.55 -29.05
N TYR A 215 11.80 0.55 -27.93
CA TYR A 215 11.23 0.39 -26.60
C TYR A 215 10.19 1.50 -26.38
N THR A 216 8.91 1.16 -26.46
CA THR A 216 7.81 2.06 -26.10
C THR A 216 8.00 2.45 -24.65
N GLN A 217 8.41 3.70 -24.40
CA GLN A 217 8.79 4.15 -23.06
C GLN A 217 7.59 4.01 -22.12
N THR A 218 7.67 3.05 -21.19
CA THR A 218 6.58 2.74 -20.26
C THR A 218 6.33 3.93 -19.35
N HIS A 219 5.25 4.67 -19.60
CA HIS A 219 4.91 5.84 -18.79
C HIS A 219 4.51 5.41 -17.37
N LEU A 220 5.19 5.89 -16.35
CA LEU A 220 4.79 5.63 -14.96
C LEU A 220 3.62 6.53 -14.56
N LEU A 221 2.74 6.03 -13.69
CA LEU A 221 1.66 6.82 -13.08
C LEU A 221 2.00 7.13 -11.61
N ILE A 222 2.19 8.40 -11.27
CA ILE A 222 2.34 8.86 -9.90
C ILE A 222 0.97 9.28 -9.38
N LEU A 223 0.43 8.53 -8.42
CA LEU A 223 -0.87 8.78 -7.81
C LEU A 223 -0.66 9.40 -6.43
N ASP A 224 -0.82 10.72 -6.35
CA ASP A 224 -0.91 11.43 -5.07
C ASP A 224 -2.35 11.35 -4.57
N ALA A 225 -2.57 10.71 -3.42
CA ALA A 225 -3.89 10.63 -2.82
C ALA A 225 -4.48 12.01 -2.45
N ARG A 226 -3.67 13.08 -2.35
CA ARG A 226 -4.09 14.42 -1.92
C ARG A 226 -4.77 15.20 -3.06
N SER A 227 -5.34 16.37 -2.74
CA SER A 227 -5.62 17.38 -3.76
C SER A 227 -4.34 18.15 -4.11
N TYR A 228 -4.25 18.68 -5.33
CA TYR A 228 -3.14 19.54 -5.74
C TYR A 228 -2.90 20.70 -4.76
N ALA A 229 -3.97 21.39 -4.32
CA ALA A 229 -3.89 22.45 -3.33
C ALA A 229 -3.30 21.98 -1.97
N ALA A 230 -3.59 20.74 -1.56
CA ALA A 230 -3.00 20.16 -0.36
C ALA A 230 -1.53 19.74 -0.57
N ALA A 231 -1.13 19.30 -1.76
CA ALA A 231 0.27 19.05 -2.11
C ALA A 231 1.09 20.35 -2.11
N VAL A 232 0.58 21.42 -2.72
CA VAL A 232 1.17 22.78 -2.67
C VAL A 232 1.27 23.29 -1.23
N ALA A 233 0.25 23.06 -0.38
CA ALA A 233 0.30 23.40 1.03
C ALA A 233 1.28 22.53 1.87
N ASN A 234 1.68 21.36 1.38
CA ASN A 234 2.80 20.59 1.95
C ASN A 234 4.16 21.11 1.44
N ARG A 235 4.23 21.59 0.19
CA ARG A 235 5.45 22.21 -0.38
C ARG A 235 5.93 23.41 0.44
N ALA A 236 4.99 24.24 0.92
CA ALA A 236 5.28 25.33 1.86
C ALA A 236 5.78 24.88 3.26
N LYS A 237 5.78 23.57 3.55
CA LYS A 237 6.22 22.96 4.82
C LYS A 237 7.42 22.02 4.65
N GLY A 238 8.12 22.08 3.52
CA GLY A 238 9.26 21.21 3.22
C GLY A 238 8.94 20.00 2.34
N GLY A 239 7.68 19.54 2.32
CA GLY A 239 7.22 18.45 1.45
C GLY A 239 7.09 18.87 -0.02
N GLY A 240 6.15 18.27 -0.74
CA GLY A 240 5.92 18.60 -2.15
C GLY A 240 5.22 17.51 -2.93
N CYS A 241 5.38 17.57 -4.25
CA CYS A 241 4.99 16.57 -5.23
C CYS A 241 5.96 16.66 -6.42
N GLU A 242 6.02 15.57 -7.18
CA GLU A 242 6.86 15.39 -8.35
C GLU A 242 6.50 16.40 -9.46
N CYS A 243 7.52 16.90 -10.16
CA CYS A 243 7.38 17.92 -11.21
C CYS A 243 7.60 17.24 -12.58
N PRO A 244 6.63 17.23 -13.52
CA PRO A 244 6.73 16.47 -14.77
C PRO A 244 8.00 16.73 -15.59
N GLU A 245 8.55 17.95 -15.51
CA GLU A 245 9.78 18.39 -16.17
C GLU A 245 11.05 17.69 -15.63
N TYR A 246 10.99 17.14 -14.42
CA TYR A 246 12.10 16.45 -13.74
C TYR A 246 11.87 14.94 -13.63
N TYR A 247 10.62 14.48 -13.77
CA TYR A 247 10.23 13.07 -13.81
C TYR A 247 9.70 12.75 -15.23
N PRO A 248 10.58 12.75 -16.25
CA PRO A 248 10.17 12.43 -17.62
C PRO A 248 9.56 11.03 -17.69
N ASN A 249 8.61 10.86 -18.62
CA ASN A 249 7.77 9.67 -18.75
C ASN A 249 6.94 9.33 -17.50
N CYS A 250 6.74 10.27 -16.57
CA CYS A 250 5.78 10.14 -15.47
C CYS A 250 4.58 11.07 -15.67
N GLU A 251 3.42 10.66 -15.19
CA GLU A 251 2.20 11.49 -15.10
C GLU A 251 1.80 11.61 -13.62
N VAL A 252 1.42 12.80 -13.16
CA VAL A 252 1.04 13.02 -11.75
C VAL A 252 -0.47 13.28 -11.64
N VAL A 253 -1.18 12.38 -10.96
CA VAL A 253 -2.64 12.45 -10.77
C VAL A 253 -2.97 12.67 -9.29
N PHE A 254 -3.80 13.68 -9.01
CA PHE A 254 -4.21 14.08 -7.65
C PHE A 254 -5.63 13.62 -7.34
N MET A 255 -5.79 12.65 -6.44
CA MET A 255 -7.10 12.05 -6.14
C MET A 255 -8.02 12.89 -5.25
N GLY A 256 -7.51 13.92 -4.57
CA GLY A 256 -8.33 14.81 -3.75
C GLY A 256 -8.80 14.26 -2.40
N MET A 257 -8.24 13.13 -1.93
CA MET A 257 -8.69 12.45 -0.72
C MET A 257 -8.39 13.25 0.55
N ALA A 258 -9.42 13.35 1.39
CA ALA A 258 -9.40 14.09 2.63
C ALA A 258 -8.37 13.54 3.65
N ASN A 259 -7.94 14.38 4.59
CA ASN A 259 -6.93 13.99 5.59
C ASN A 259 -7.57 13.31 6.82
N ILE A 260 -6.74 12.76 7.71
CA ILE A 260 -7.19 12.04 8.91
C ILE A 260 -8.13 12.86 9.83
N HIS A 261 -8.03 14.19 9.85
CA HIS A 261 -8.91 15.05 10.64
C HIS A 261 -10.29 15.16 9.99
N SER A 262 -10.35 15.26 8.66
CA SER A 262 -11.59 15.24 7.89
C SER A 262 -12.31 13.90 8.01
N ILE A 263 -11.59 12.78 7.86
CA ILE A 263 -12.14 11.43 8.01
C ILE A 263 -12.67 11.22 9.44
N ARG A 264 -11.92 11.66 10.46
CA ARG A 264 -12.37 11.60 11.87
C ARG A 264 -13.66 12.40 12.11
N LYS A 265 -13.76 13.63 11.57
CA LYS A 265 -14.97 14.44 11.67
C LYS A 265 -16.15 13.79 10.94
N SER A 266 -15.92 13.24 9.74
CA SER A 266 -16.92 12.51 8.96
C SER A 266 -17.48 11.30 9.73
N PHE A 267 -16.59 10.49 10.32
CA PHE A 267 -16.97 9.34 11.15
C PHE A 267 -17.72 9.77 12.42
N GLN A 268 -17.31 10.87 13.08
CA GLN A 268 -18.03 11.42 14.23
C GLN A 268 -19.44 11.89 13.85
N SER A 269 -19.62 12.54 12.70
CA SER A 269 -20.94 12.93 12.19
C SER A 269 -21.82 11.72 11.86
N LEU A 270 -21.26 10.67 11.25
CA LEU A 270 -21.98 9.40 11.01
C LEU A 270 -22.37 8.70 12.31
N SER A 271 -21.44 8.57 13.26
CA SER A 271 -21.70 7.94 14.56
C SER A 271 -22.76 8.70 15.36
N PHE A 272 -22.80 10.03 15.27
CA PHE A 272 -23.85 10.84 15.88
C PHE A 272 -25.21 10.61 15.20
N LEU A 273 -25.26 10.63 13.87
CA LEU A 273 -26.48 10.38 13.09
C LEU A 273 -27.07 9.00 13.40
N CYS A 274 -26.26 7.94 13.43
CA CYS A 274 -26.68 6.58 13.77
C CYS A 274 -27.13 6.37 15.22
N THR A 275 -27.00 7.39 16.09
CA THR A 275 -27.47 7.34 17.49
C THR A 275 -28.65 8.28 17.78
N GLN A 276 -29.15 9.01 16.78
CA GLN A 276 -30.37 9.81 16.89
C GLN A 276 -31.63 8.93 16.74
N MET A 277 -32.78 9.48 17.11
CA MET A 277 -34.07 8.92 16.70
C MET A 277 -34.17 8.93 15.17
N PRO A 278 -34.66 7.86 14.51
CA PRO A 278 -34.81 7.86 13.06
C PRO A 278 -35.76 8.94 12.56
N ASP A 279 -35.26 9.78 11.65
CA ASP A 279 -36.04 10.70 10.82
C ASP A 279 -35.96 10.22 9.36
N PRO A 280 -36.94 9.43 8.88
CA PRO A 280 -36.90 8.89 7.52
C PRO A 280 -36.96 9.95 6.42
N ALA A 281 -37.48 11.16 6.69
CA ALA A 281 -37.61 12.22 5.70
C ALA A 281 -36.27 12.91 5.44
N ASN A 282 -35.50 13.17 6.50
CA ASN A 282 -34.20 13.86 6.39
C ASN A 282 -32.98 12.93 6.38
N TRP A 283 -33.16 11.61 6.63
CA TRP A 283 -32.06 10.64 6.78
C TRP A 283 -31.00 10.70 5.67
N LEU A 284 -31.42 10.74 4.39
CA LEU A 284 -30.49 10.71 3.26
C LEU A 284 -29.64 11.98 3.16
N SER A 285 -30.25 13.16 3.34
CA SER A 285 -29.53 14.44 3.36
C SER A 285 -28.64 14.58 4.60
N ALA A 286 -29.08 14.06 5.76
CA ALA A 286 -28.25 13.97 6.95
C ALA A 286 -27.02 13.06 6.73
N LEU A 287 -27.22 11.89 6.11
CA LEU A 287 -26.17 10.94 5.76
C LEU A 287 -25.18 11.54 4.74
N GLU A 288 -25.68 12.23 3.71
CA GLU A 288 -24.85 12.97 2.75
C GLU A 288 -23.98 14.03 3.46
N SER A 289 -24.55 14.78 4.41
CA SER A 289 -23.83 15.82 5.16
C SER A 289 -22.63 15.29 5.95
N THR A 290 -22.62 14.00 6.33
CA THR A 290 -21.46 13.34 6.96
C THR A 290 -20.27 13.21 6.02
N LYS A 291 -20.51 13.19 4.70
CA LYS A 291 -19.55 12.89 3.61
C LYS A 291 -18.90 11.50 3.68
N TRP A 292 -19.36 10.60 4.54
CA TRP A 292 -18.75 9.28 4.72
C TRP A 292 -18.73 8.45 3.43
N LEU A 293 -19.90 8.33 2.77
CA LEU A 293 -20.02 7.63 1.50
C LEU A 293 -19.23 8.31 0.37
N GLN A 294 -19.07 9.65 0.40
CA GLN A 294 -18.24 10.38 -0.55
C GLN A 294 -16.75 10.02 -0.37
N HIS A 295 -16.28 9.88 0.88
CA HIS A 295 -14.91 9.46 1.17
C HIS A 295 -14.64 8.00 0.76
N LEU A 296 -15.58 7.08 1.02
CA LEU A 296 -15.48 5.69 0.56
C LEU A 296 -15.48 5.58 -0.97
N SER A 297 -16.39 6.29 -1.65
CA SER A 297 -16.47 6.35 -3.11
C SER A 297 -15.16 6.85 -3.73
N LEU A 298 -14.52 7.86 -3.12
CA LEU A 298 -13.25 8.40 -3.61
C LEU A 298 -12.06 7.46 -3.39
N LEU A 299 -12.05 6.69 -2.28
CA LEU A 299 -11.07 5.61 -2.06
C LEU A 299 -11.24 4.48 -3.10
N LEU A 300 -12.47 4.04 -3.34
CA LEU A 300 -12.79 3.05 -4.38
C LEU A 300 -12.38 3.55 -5.78
N LYS A 301 -12.63 4.83 -6.10
CA LYS A 301 -12.18 5.44 -7.37
C LYS A 301 -10.65 5.48 -7.48
N ALA A 302 -9.93 5.78 -6.40
CA ALA A 302 -8.47 5.78 -6.39
C ALA A 302 -7.91 4.37 -6.64
N ALA A 303 -8.44 3.35 -5.96
CA ALA A 303 -8.03 1.97 -6.18
C ALA A 303 -8.36 1.48 -7.61
N LEU A 304 -9.56 1.76 -8.13
CA LEU A 304 -9.94 1.42 -9.51
C LEU A 304 -9.04 2.09 -10.57
N LEU A 305 -8.49 3.28 -10.28
CA LEU A 305 -7.53 3.93 -11.18
C LEU A 305 -6.19 3.16 -11.22
N VAL A 306 -5.70 2.69 -10.06
CA VAL A 306 -4.51 1.82 -10.00
C VAL A 306 -4.75 0.47 -10.67
N VAL A 307 -5.92 -0.13 -10.43
CA VAL A 307 -6.32 -1.42 -11.04
C VAL A 307 -6.31 -1.32 -12.56
N ASN A 308 -7.00 -0.32 -13.14
CA ASN A 308 -7.03 -0.13 -14.60
C ASN A 308 -5.63 0.12 -15.18
N ALA A 309 -4.81 0.95 -14.51
CA ALA A 309 -3.44 1.21 -14.95
C ALA A 309 -2.62 -0.09 -15.01
N VAL A 310 -2.65 -0.92 -13.97
CA VAL A 310 -1.83 -2.14 -13.86
C VAL A 310 -2.33 -3.29 -14.76
N ASP A 311 -3.64 -3.50 -14.80
CA ASP A 311 -4.30 -4.58 -15.57
C ASP A 311 -4.42 -4.23 -17.06
N ARG A 312 -5.02 -3.09 -17.38
CA ARG A 312 -5.43 -2.74 -18.76
C ARG A 312 -4.40 -1.93 -19.51
N ASP A 313 -3.83 -0.93 -18.85
CA ASP A 313 -2.85 -0.03 -19.47
C ASP A 313 -1.41 -0.59 -19.37
N HIS A 314 -1.25 -1.75 -18.71
CA HIS A 314 0.01 -2.45 -18.43
C HIS A 314 1.09 -1.53 -17.80
N ARG A 315 0.62 -0.62 -16.94
CA ARG A 315 1.32 0.58 -16.52
C ARG A 315 1.75 0.51 -15.06
N PRO A 316 3.03 0.76 -14.72
CA PRO A 316 3.50 0.80 -13.35
C PRO A 316 2.99 2.04 -12.63
N VAL A 317 2.67 1.90 -11.34
CA VAL A 317 2.05 2.95 -10.51
C VAL A 317 2.84 3.18 -9.23
N LEU A 318 3.16 4.44 -8.92
CA LEU A 318 3.73 4.88 -7.63
C LEU A 318 2.64 5.60 -6.82
N VAL A 319 2.20 5.01 -5.72
CA VAL A 319 1.14 5.55 -4.86
C VAL A 319 1.75 6.25 -3.64
N HIS A 320 1.38 7.50 -3.39
CA HIS A 320 1.80 8.24 -2.20
C HIS A 320 0.71 9.17 -1.66
N CYS A 321 1.03 9.87 -0.56
CA CYS A 321 0.27 11.00 -0.08
C CYS A 321 1.23 12.01 0.56
N SER A 322 1.04 12.42 1.82
CA SER A 322 2.10 13.09 2.59
C SER A 322 3.08 12.05 3.14
N ASP A 323 2.72 11.36 4.23
CA ASP A 323 3.63 10.51 5.00
C ASP A 323 3.67 9.04 4.55
N GLY A 324 2.75 8.61 3.68
CA GLY A 324 2.71 7.24 3.13
C GLY A 324 2.10 6.14 4.01
N TRP A 325 1.55 6.45 5.20
CA TRP A 325 0.88 5.46 6.09
C TRP A 325 -0.66 5.50 6.11
N ASP A 326 -1.34 6.57 5.68
CA ASP A 326 -2.82 6.64 5.78
C ASP A 326 -3.51 6.14 4.50
N ARG A 327 -3.61 7.03 3.52
CA ARG A 327 -4.33 6.81 2.25
C ARG A 327 -3.58 5.87 1.32
N THR A 328 -2.24 5.89 1.38
CA THR A 328 -1.37 5.05 0.55
C THR A 328 -1.65 3.55 0.73
N PRO A 329 -1.58 2.95 1.94
CA PRO A 329 -1.93 1.53 2.10
C PRO A 329 -3.42 1.25 1.84
N GLN A 330 -4.34 2.18 2.14
CA GLN A 330 -5.76 2.00 1.80
C GLN A 330 -5.96 1.81 0.29
N ILE A 331 -5.30 2.64 -0.54
CA ILE A 331 -5.34 2.51 -2.01
C ILE A 331 -4.63 1.23 -2.44
N VAL A 332 -3.41 0.97 -1.94
CA VAL A 332 -2.59 -0.19 -2.35
C VAL A 332 -3.27 -1.51 -2.03
N ALA A 333 -3.67 -1.75 -0.77
CA ALA A 333 -4.31 -2.99 -0.36
C ALA A 333 -5.66 -3.22 -1.07
N LEU A 334 -6.47 -2.16 -1.23
CA LEU A 334 -7.72 -2.26 -2.00
C LEU A 334 -7.47 -2.55 -3.49
N SER A 335 -6.40 -2.01 -4.08
CA SER A 335 -6.00 -2.33 -5.45
C SER A 335 -5.53 -3.77 -5.58
N LYS A 336 -4.72 -4.26 -4.62
CA LYS A 336 -4.26 -5.65 -4.55
C LYS A 336 -5.42 -6.63 -4.39
N LEU A 337 -6.37 -6.34 -3.49
CA LEU A 337 -7.62 -7.11 -3.34
C LEU A 337 -8.48 -7.13 -4.62
N LEU A 338 -8.45 -6.08 -5.43
CA LEU A 338 -9.17 -6.02 -6.71
C LEU A 338 -8.45 -6.73 -7.86
N LEU A 339 -7.10 -6.74 -7.87
CA LEU A 339 -6.28 -7.40 -8.89
C LEU A 339 -6.11 -8.91 -8.63
N ASP A 340 -5.78 -9.31 -7.40
CA ASP A 340 -5.29 -10.65 -7.09
C ASP A 340 -6.26 -11.42 -6.16
N PRO A 341 -6.84 -12.55 -6.61
CA PRO A 341 -7.69 -13.40 -5.79
C PRO A 341 -7.01 -13.96 -4.53
N TYR A 342 -5.68 -14.04 -4.48
CA TYR A 342 -4.93 -14.58 -3.34
C TYR A 342 -5.25 -13.84 -2.02
N TYR A 343 -5.26 -12.51 -2.05
CA TYR A 343 -5.56 -11.67 -0.87
C TYR A 343 -7.03 -11.72 -0.44
N ARG A 344 -7.92 -12.35 -1.23
CA ARG A 344 -9.35 -12.56 -0.87
C ARG A 344 -9.56 -13.81 -0.01
N THR A 345 -8.51 -14.59 0.22
CA THR A 345 -8.56 -15.75 1.13
C THR A 345 -8.43 -15.28 2.59
N VAL A 346 -9.15 -15.93 3.52
CA VAL A 346 -9.17 -15.53 4.94
C VAL A 346 -7.77 -15.54 5.56
N GLU A 347 -6.97 -16.55 5.23
CA GLU A 347 -5.60 -16.68 5.70
C GLU A 347 -4.74 -15.47 5.29
N LYS A 348 -4.77 -15.10 4.01
CA LYS A 348 -3.87 -14.06 3.48
C LYS A 348 -4.35 -12.64 3.76
N TYR A 349 -5.66 -12.43 3.82
CA TYR A 349 -6.28 -11.17 4.30
C TYR A 349 -5.88 -10.82 5.74
N LEU A 350 -5.50 -11.81 6.55
CA LEU A 350 -5.00 -11.62 7.92
C LEU A 350 -3.47 -11.41 8.00
N THR A 351 -2.75 -11.47 6.86
CA THR A 351 -1.28 -11.30 6.78
C THR A 351 -0.83 -10.08 5.97
N GLU A 352 -1.75 -9.22 5.53
CA GLU A 352 -1.50 -7.98 4.75
C GLU A 352 -1.71 -6.69 5.57
#